data_AF-A0A368T9D0-F1
#
_entry.id   AF-A0A368T9D0-F1
#
_cell.length_a   1.000
_cell.length_b   1.000
_cell.length_c   1.000
_cell.angle_alpha   90.00
_cell.angle_beta   90.00
_cell.angle_gamma   90.00
#
_symmetry.space_group_name_H-M   'P 1'
#
loop_
_entity.id
_entity.type
_entity.pdbx_description
1 polymer ?
#
loop_
_entity_poly.entity_id
_entity_poly.type
_entity_poly.pdbx_seq_one_letter_code
_entity_poly.pdbx_strand_id
1 'polypeptide(L)'
;MTTPTTQSSAATLINAFARTGEALGDRADLARFLREHRLVTEGAIPITLADFDEAVALRDAVRAQLASVAGAPADPDVLARGQRVLDGLRMTVRLVPGDAAPSPLQPAVVDEVRRGLARIAAAWAVVLATGEWREITV
;
A
#
# COMPACT_ATOMS: atom_id res chain seq x y z
N MET A 1 -32.11 -9.26 0.64
CA MET A 1 -31.08 -8.22 0.86
C MET A 1 -29.77 -8.76 0.32
N THR A 2 -29.41 -8.39 -0.91
CA THR A 2 -28.10 -8.70 -1.49
C THR A 2 -27.22 -7.48 -1.24
N THR A 3 -26.31 -7.56 -0.27
CA THR A 3 -25.29 -6.53 -0.06
C THR A 3 -24.45 -6.45 -1.34
N PRO A 4 -24.25 -5.27 -1.95
CA PRO A 4 -23.37 -5.17 -3.11
C PRO A 4 -21.95 -5.56 -2.69
N THR A 5 -21.40 -6.58 -3.36
CA THR A 5 -20.04 -7.16 -3.21
C THR A 5 -18.97 -6.27 -3.85
N THR A 6 -19.06 -4.96 -3.68
CA THR A 6 -18.07 -4.04 -4.22
C THR A 6 -16.96 -3.85 -3.19
N GLN A 7 -15.78 -4.43 -3.45
CA GLN A 7 -14.58 -4.20 -2.65
C GLN A 7 -14.38 -2.69 -2.40
N SER A 8 -13.95 -2.33 -1.19
CA SER A 8 -13.64 -0.93 -0.90
C SER A 8 -12.51 -0.40 -1.79
N SER A 9 -12.37 0.92 -1.86
CA SER A 9 -11.22 1.55 -2.53
C SER A 9 -9.89 1.13 -1.91
N ALA A 10 -9.86 0.91 -0.60
CA ALA A 10 -8.69 0.39 0.11
C ALA A 10 -8.36 -1.04 -0.31
N ALA A 11 -9.35 -1.94 -0.33
CA ALA A 11 -9.16 -3.32 -0.80
C ALA A 11 -8.72 -3.36 -2.27
N THR A 12 -9.33 -2.52 -3.12
CA THR A 12 -8.95 -2.39 -4.54
C THR A 12 -7.49 -1.95 -4.69
N LEU A 13 -7.04 -0.95 -3.91
CA LEU A 13 -5.65 -0.48 -3.94
C LEU A 13 -4.66 -1.56 -3.46
N ILE A 14 -4.97 -2.24 -2.37
CA ILE A 14 -4.12 -3.31 -1.83
C ILE A 14 -4.01 -4.47 -2.81
N ASN A 15 -5.13 -4.87 -3.42
CA ASN A 15 -5.14 -5.89 -4.45
C ASN A 15 -4.27 -5.49 -5.65
N ALA A 16 -4.46 -4.27 -6.17
CA ALA A 16 -3.65 -3.75 -7.27
C ALA A 16 -2.16 -3.74 -6.93
N PHE A 17 -1.78 -3.25 -5.75
CA PHE A 17 -0.40 -3.20 -5.29
C PHE A 17 0.22 -4.59 -5.19
N ALA A 18 -0.43 -5.53 -4.52
CA ALA A 18 0.07 -6.89 -4.31
C ALA A 18 0.22 -7.68 -5.63
N ARG A 19 -0.64 -7.39 -6.62
CA ARG A 19 -0.63 -8.05 -7.94
C ARG A 19 0.35 -7.43 -8.93
N THR A 20 1.04 -6.34 -8.57
CA THR A 20 2.04 -5.74 -9.47
C THR A 20 3.15 -6.71 -9.86
N GLY A 21 3.56 -7.64 -8.98
CA GLY A 21 4.50 -8.73 -9.33
C GLY A 21 5.72 -8.24 -10.13
N GLU A 22 5.98 -8.88 -11.28
CA GLU A 22 7.07 -8.48 -12.19
C GLU A 22 6.88 -7.11 -12.85
N ALA A 23 5.63 -6.58 -12.89
CA ALA A 23 5.32 -5.27 -13.48
C ALA A 23 5.71 -4.08 -12.57
N LEU A 24 6.22 -4.35 -11.37
CA LEU A 24 6.95 -3.40 -10.54
C LEU A 24 8.42 -3.83 -10.52
N GLY A 25 9.06 -3.74 -11.69
CA GLY A 25 10.43 -4.21 -11.92
C GLY A 25 11.48 -3.13 -11.69
N ASP A 26 11.12 -1.85 -11.79
CA ASP A 26 12.01 -0.74 -11.55
C ASP A 26 11.34 0.51 -10.92
N ARG A 27 12.14 1.57 -10.76
CA ARG A 27 11.71 2.87 -10.21
C ARG A 27 10.68 3.58 -11.10
N ALA A 28 10.73 3.41 -12.42
CA ALA A 28 9.77 4.01 -13.33
C ALA A 28 8.39 3.35 -13.18
N ASP A 29 8.37 2.02 -13.01
CA ASP A 29 7.16 1.28 -12.70
C ASP A 29 6.53 1.72 -11.37
N LEU A 30 7.35 1.93 -10.34
CA LEU A 30 6.85 2.45 -9.05
C LEU A 30 6.25 3.85 -9.23
N ALA A 31 6.95 4.75 -9.92
CA ALA A 31 6.45 6.09 -10.17
C ALA A 31 5.13 6.06 -10.97
N ARG A 32 5.01 5.16 -11.94
CA ARG A 32 3.79 4.95 -12.73
C ARG A 32 2.64 4.44 -11.85
N PHE A 33 2.86 3.39 -11.07
CA PHE A 33 1.86 2.85 -10.14
C PHE A 33 1.33 3.93 -9.18
N LEU A 34 2.23 4.69 -8.55
CA LEU A 34 1.85 5.74 -7.61
C LEU A 34 0.99 6.83 -8.27
N ARG A 35 1.26 7.19 -9.52
CA ARG A 35 0.45 8.16 -10.29
C ARG A 35 -0.89 7.59 -10.71
N GLU A 36 -0.93 6.37 -11.25
CA GLU A 36 -2.16 5.68 -11.67
C GLU A 36 -3.16 5.59 -10.52
N HIS A 37 -2.68 5.35 -9.31
CA HIS A 37 -3.50 5.28 -8.10
C HIS A 37 -3.62 6.61 -7.34
N ARG A 38 -3.16 7.73 -7.91
CA ARG A 38 -3.22 9.09 -7.32
C ARG A 38 -2.63 9.18 -5.91
N LEU A 39 -1.60 8.39 -5.64
CA LEU A 39 -0.91 8.33 -4.34
C LEU A 39 0.15 9.41 -4.18
N VAL A 40 0.48 10.12 -5.24
CA VAL A 40 1.47 11.20 -5.35
C VAL A 40 0.96 12.26 -6.32
N THR A 41 1.49 13.48 -6.23
CA THR A 41 1.18 14.53 -7.21
C THR A 41 1.87 14.28 -8.55
N GLU A 42 1.36 14.84 -9.65
CA GLU A 42 1.86 14.61 -11.03
C GLU A 42 3.28 15.12 -11.31
N GLY A 43 3.94 15.79 -10.34
CA GLY A 43 5.30 16.30 -10.48
C GLY A 43 6.37 15.23 -10.72
N ALA A 44 7.60 15.69 -10.97
CA ALA A 44 8.77 14.82 -10.99
C ALA A 44 8.99 14.22 -9.60
N ILE A 45 9.13 12.89 -9.54
CA ILE A 45 9.33 12.14 -8.30
C ILE A 45 10.73 11.53 -8.35
N PRO A 46 11.72 12.08 -7.64
CA PRO A 46 13.02 11.45 -7.53
C PRO A 46 12.90 10.20 -6.65
N ILE A 47 12.71 9.05 -7.27
CA ILE A 47 12.68 7.76 -6.56
C ILE A 47 14.12 7.25 -6.40
N THR A 48 14.57 7.08 -5.16
CA THR A 48 15.87 6.46 -4.89
C THR A 48 15.80 4.94 -5.02
N LEU A 49 16.95 4.26 -5.08
CA LEU A 49 16.96 2.79 -5.04
C LEU A 49 16.39 2.27 -3.70
N ALA A 50 16.71 2.93 -2.60
CA ALA A 50 16.21 2.56 -1.28
C ALA A 50 14.68 2.65 -1.19
N ASP A 51 14.07 3.69 -1.78
CA ASP A 51 12.60 3.82 -1.78
C ASP A 51 11.94 2.71 -2.61
N PHE A 52 12.57 2.29 -3.70
CA PHE A 52 12.10 1.18 -4.51
C PHE A 52 12.21 -0.15 -3.75
N ASP A 53 13.35 -0.41 -3.09
CA ASP A 53 13.54 -1.61 -2.27
C ASP A 53 12.54 -1.68 -1.11
N GLU A 54 12.27 -0.54 -0.47
CA GLU A 54 11.22 -0.40 0.56
C GLU A 54 9.82 -0.73 -0.01
N ALA A 55 9.49 -0.23 -1.21
CA ALA A 55 8.22 -0.51 -1.87
C ALA A 55 8.06 -2.00 -2.23
N VAL A 56 9.10 -2.62 -2.78
CA VAL A 56 9.13 -4.05 -3.11
C VAL A 56 8.98 -4.90 -1.86
N ALA A 57 9.74 -4.60 -0.80
CA ALA A 57 9.65 -5.30 0.47
C ALA A 57 8.25 -5.23 1.08
N LEU A 58 7.60 -4.06 1.03
CA LEU A 58 6.23 -3.89 1.49
C LEU A 58 5.24 -4.70 0.65
N ARG A 59 5.36 -4.65 -0.68
CA ARG A 59 4.51 -5.42 -1.60
C ARG A 59 4.61 -6.91 -1.32
N ASP A 60 5.82 -7.43 -1.20
CA ASP A 60 6.05 -8.86 -1.04
C ASP A 60 5.50 -9.36 0.30
N ALA A 61 5.62 -8.56 1.36
CA ALA A 61 5.00 -8.88 2.65
C ALA A 61 3.46 -8.88 2.59
N VAL A 62 2.85 -7.88 1.96
CA VAL A 62 1.39 -7.85 1.76
C VAL A 62 0.93 -9.05 0.94
N ARG A 63 1.63 -9.36 -0.16
CA ARG A 63 1.33 -10.52 -1.00
C ARG A 63 1.49 -11.84 -0.22
N ALA A 64 2.54 -12.01 0.55
CA ALA A 64 2.76 -13.20 1.36
C ALA A 64 1.64 -13.38 2.39
N GLN A 65 1.21 -12.29 3.05
CA GLN A 65 0.09 -12.33 3.98
C GLN A 65 -1.22 -12.71 3.29
N LEU A 66 -1.51 -12.16 2.11
CA LEU A 66 -2.70 -12.49 1.32
C LEU A 66 -2.68 -13.93 0.80
N ALA A 67 -1.52 -14.44 0.37
CA ALA A 67 -1.36 -15.83 -0.04
C ALA A 67 -1.53 -16.80 1.15
N SER A 68 -1.17 -16.38 2.37
CA SER A 68 -1.34 -17.21 3.58
C SER A 68 -2.79 -17.55 3.90
N VAL A 69 -3.71 -16.65 3.52
CA VAL A 69 -5.16 -16.89 3.64
C VAL A 69 -5.61 -18.02 2.74
N ALA A 70 -5.00 -18.13 1.57
CA ALA A 70 -5.24 -19.20 0.60
C ALA A 70 -4.50 -20.51 0.95
N GLY A 71 -3.82 -20.57 2.11
CA GLY A 71 -3.13 -21.75 2.61
C GLY A 71 -1.67 -21.88 2.19
N ALA A 72 -1.10 -20.88 1.50
CA ALA A 72 0.33 -20.87 1.20
C ALA A 72 1.15 -20.50 2.46
N PRO A 73 2.31 -21.11 2.73
CA PRO A 73 3.15 -20.67 3.82
C PRO A 73 3.67 -19.25 3.54
N ALA A 74 3.52 -18.34 4.50
CA ALA A 74 4.17 -17.03 4.46
C ALA A 74 5.58 -17.13 5.07
N ASP A 75 6.58 -16.66 4.34
CA ASP A 75 7.95 -16.56 4.83
C ASP A 75 8.03 -15.48 5.93
N PRO A 76 8.41 -15.84 7.18
CA PRO A 76 8.49 -14.89 8.28
C PRO A 76 9.52 -13.77 8.05
N ASP A 77 10.59 -14.01 7.29
CA ASP A 77 11.60 -12.99 7.01
C ASP A 77 11.07 -11.92 6.05
N VAL A 78 10.24 -12.33 5.09
CA VAL A 78 9.53 -11.42 4.18
C VAL A 78 8.56 -10.54 4.96
N LEU A 79 7.75 -11.13 5.84
CA LEU A 79 6.83 -10.39 6.70
C LEU A 79 7.57 -9.41 7.62
N ALA A 80 8.66 -9.84 8.26
CA ALA A 80 9.46 -8.99 9.12
C ALA A 80 10.11 -7.82 8.36
N ARG A 81 10.46 -8.00 7.09
CA ARG A 81 11.00 -6.93 6.24
C ARG A 81 9.92 -5.90 5.90
N GLY A 82 8.74 -6.34 5.49
CA GLY A 82 7.61 -5.44 5.25
C GLY A 82 7.19 -4.69 6.51
N GLN A 83 7.18 -5.35 7.67
CA GLN A 83 6.89 -4.70 8.95
C GLN A 83 7.89 -3.58 9.26
N ARG A 84 9.19 -3.80 9.03
CA ARG A 84 10.21 -2.76 9.21
C ARG A 84 9.98 -1.53 8.32
N VAL A 85 9.47 -1.71 7.10
CA VAL A 85 9.07 -0.59 6.24
C VAL A 85 7.91 0.16 6.89
N LEU A 86 6.85 -0.55 7.32
CA LEU A 86 5.69 0.06 7.98
C LEU A 86 6.10 0.86 9.23
N ASP A 87 7.00 0.32 10.06
CA ASP A 87 7.50 0.97 11.27
C ASP A 87 8.25 2.30 10.95
N GLY A 88 8.86 2.39 9.76
CA GLY A 88 9.53 3.60 9.27
C GLY A 88 8.58 4.67 8.70
N LEU A 89 7.34 4.31 8.37
CA LEU A 89 6.36 5.22 7.77
C LEU A 89 5.66 6.05 8.86
N ARG A 90 6.06 7.32 8.98
CA ARG A 90 5.44 8.25 9.93
C ARG A 90 4.13 8.81 9.39
N MET A 91 3.06 8.65 10.15
CA MET A 91 1.72 9.10 9.79
C MET A 91 1.08 9.88 10.95
N THR A 92 0.27 10.86 10.59
CA THR A 92 -0.55 11.64 11.53
C THR A 92 -2.01 11.54 11.12
N VAL A 93 -2.92 11.76 12.05
CA VAL A 93 -4.36 11.77 11.80
C VAL A 93 -4.85 13.21 11.81
N ARG A 94 -5.62 13.60 10.79
CA ARG A 94 -6.34 14.87 10.79
C ARG A 94 -7.64 14.71 11.56
N LEU A 95 -7.91 15.62 12.49
CA LEU A 95 -9.18 15.67 13.21
C LEU A 95 -10.32 16.21 12.35
N VAL A 96 -10.01 17.08 11.39
CA VAL A 96 -10.98 17.67 10.47
C VAL A 96 -10.65 17.19 9.06
N PRO A 97 -11.55 16.44 8.38
CA PRO A 97 -11.40 16.09 6.98
C PRO A 97 -11.38 17.37 6.13
N GLY A 98 -10.44 17.48 5.20
CA GLY A 98 -10.43 18.58 4.23
C GLY A 98 -11.04 18.12 2.91
N ASP A 99 -11.78 19.00 2.23
CA ASP A 99 -12.42 18.69 0.93
C ASP A 99 -11.42 18.27 -0.17
N ALA A 100 -10.15 18.65 -0.02
CA ALA A 100 -9.09 18.37 -0.99
C ALA A 100 -8.38 17.01 -0.81
N ALA A 101 -8.58 16.31 0.31
CA ALA A 101 -7.91 15.03 0.57
C ALA A 101 -8.84 14.04 1.31
N PRO A 102 -9.36 13.01 0.63
CA PRO A 102 -10.35 12.10 1.20
C PRO A 102 -9.79 11.14 2.27
N SER A 103 -8.48 11.17 2.57
CA SER A 103 -7.88 10.33 3.59
C SER A 103 -7.72 11.09 4.91
N PRO A 104 -8.21 10.58 6.05
CA PRO A 104 -7.97 11.16 7.37
C PRO A 104 -6.51 11.04 7.80
N LEU A 105 -5.73 10.20 7.11
CA LEU A 105 -4.32 9.99 7.38
C LEU A 105 -3.47 10.94 6.54
N GLN A 106 -2.64 11.71 7.23
CA GLN A 106 -1.66 12.60 6.66
C GLN A 106 -0.27 12.03 6.92
N PRO A 107 0.45 11.55 5.88
CA PRO A 107 1.83 11.14 6.04
C PRO A 107 2.67 12.32 6.53
N ALA A 108 3.40 12.13 7.61
CA ALA A 108 4.25 13.15 8.24
C ALA A 108 5.60 13.29 7.51
N VAL A 109 5.64 12.93 6.23
CA VAL A 109 6.87 12.72 5.46
C VAL A 109 7.01 13.78 4.38
N VAL A 110 8.25 14.25 4.24
CA VAL A 110 8.62 15.34 3.32
C VAL A 110 8.63 14.84 1.87
N ASP A 111 9.04 13.59 1.65
CA ASP A 111 9.17 12.99 0.32
C ASP A 111 7.83 12.40 -0.21
N GLU A 112 7.62 12.54 -1.53
CA GLU A 112 6.41 12.09 -2.23
C GLU A 112 6.27 10.55 -2.25
N VAL A 113 7.37 9.81 -2.44
CA VAL A 113 7.32 8.34 -2.50
C VAL A 113 6.93 7.78 -1.15
N ARG A 114 7.56 8.27 -0.07
CA ARG A 114 7.20 7.86 1.29
C ARG A 114 5.76 8.23 1.63
N ARG A 115 5.25 9.34 1.11
CA ARG A 115 3.84 9.71 1.22
C ARG A 115 2.92 8.72 0.50
N GLY A 116 3.32 8.25 -0.68
CA GLY A 116 2.63 7.20 -1.42
C GLY A 116 2.59 5.86 -0.67
N LEU A 117 3.75 5.41 -0.15
CA LEU A 117 3.85 4.19 0.65
C LEU A 117 3.04 4.27 1.95
N ALA A 118 3.03 5.42 2.62
CA ALA A 118 2.20 5.65 3.79
C ALA A 118 0.69 5.55 3.46
N ARG A 119 0.26 5.97 2.26
CA ARG A 119 -1.13 5.80 1.82
C ARG A 119 -1.48 4.35 1.51
N ILE A 120 -0.54 3.56 0.99
CA ILE A 120 -0.71 2.11 0.85
C ILE A 120 -0.82 1.46 2.24
N ALA A 121 0.03 1.85 3.19
CA ALA A 121 -0.03 1.36 4.57
C ALA A 121 -1.37 1.71 5.25
N ALA A 122 -1.90 2.92 5.03
CA ALA A 122 -3.25 3.29 5.46
C ALA A 122 -4.33 2.36 4.90
N ALA A 123 -4.30 2.10 3.61
CA ALA A 123 -5.26 1.20 2.96
C ALA A 123 -5.14 -0.22 3.53
N TRP A 124 -3.92 -0.68 3.80
CA TRP A 124 -3.69 -1.98 4.44
C TRP A 124 -4.28 -2.05 5.85
N ALA A 125 -4.08 -1.01 6.66
CA ALA A 125 -4.67 -0.93 7.99
C ALA A 125 -6.21 -0.95 7.97
N VAL A 126 -6.84 -0.24 7.02
CA VAL A 126 -8.29 -0.27 6.82
C VAL A 126 -8.75 -1.68 6.47
N VAL A 127 -8.10 -2.30 5.49
CA VAL A 127 -8.43 -3.65 5.01
C VAL A 127 -8.27 -4.69 6.12
N LEU A 128 -7.25 -4.58 6.97
CA LEU A 128 -7.08 -5.42 8.17
C LEU A 128 -8.22 -5.21 9.18
N ALA A 129 -8.58 -3.95 9.46
CA ALA A 129 -9.60 -3.60 10.43
C ALA A 129 -11.02 -4.01 10.00
N THR A 130 -11.33 -3.93 8.70
CA THR A 130 -12.63 -4.35 8.14
C THR A 130 -12.70 -5.86 7.88
N GLY A 131 -11.55 -6.53 7.79
CA GLY A 131 -11.47 -7.95 7.47
C GLY A 131 -11.52 -8.28 5.98
N GLU A 132 -11.59 -7.27 5.11
CA GLU A 132 -11.64 -7.41 3.64
C GLU A 132 -10.44 -8.16 3.06
N TRP A 133 -9.29 -8.21 3.77
CA TRP A 133 -8.10 -8.96 3.33
C TRP A 133 -8.39 -10.44 3.06
N ARG A 134 -9.41 -11.02 3.72
CA ARG A 134 -9.79 -12.42 3.54
C ARG A 134 -10.46 -12.69 2.18
N GLU A 135 -10.96 -11.65 1.53
CA GLU A 135 -11.63 -11.73 0.24
C GLU A 135 -10.72 -11.28 -0.92
N ILE A 136 -9.48 -10.86 -0.64
CA ILE A 136 -8.50 -10.48 -1.65
C ILE A 136 -7.68 -11.71 -2.04
N THR A 137 -7.71 -12.04 -3.34
CA THR A 137 -6.93 -13.15 -3.92
C THR A 137 -5.78 -12.61 -4.76
N VAL A 138 -4.56 -13.14 -4.54
CA VAL A 138 -3.31 -12.73 -5.20
C VAL A 138 -2.59 -13.88 -5.88
#